data_AF-X1UDD7-F1
#
_entry.id   AF-X1UDD7-F1
#
_cell.length_a   1.000
_cell.length_b   1.000
_cell.length_c   1.000
_cell.angle_alpha   90.00
_cell.angle_beta   90.00
_cell.angle_gamma   90.00
#
_symmetry.space_group_name_H-M   'P 1'
#
loop_
_entity.id
_entity.type
_entity.pdbx_description
1 polymer ?
#
loop_
_entity_poly.entity_id
_entity_poly.type
_entity_poly.pdbx_seq_one_letter_code
_entity_poly.pdbx_strand_id
1 'polypeptide(L)'
;GILKASIALPDTHQGYGFPIGGVAAFDLDKGIISPGGVGYDINCSVRLLKTNLTKKDILKNQKKVVEALYRKIPSGLGRGSKFQITKGDLNKVLEGGTKYIVEKGYGVKEDYLHTEEEGFIDGADANNVSERAIKRGIGQLGTLGAGNHFLEVQYVDEIFDKEIAKVFGLKKDQVTIMIHCGSRGLGHQVASDYIKKMEEKYGFKNLPDRELINAPIKSQLGKEYFSAMAAASNFAFANKQIITHWVRE
;
A
#
# COMPACT_ATOMS: atom_id res chain seq x y z
N GLY A 1 -10.37 -22.41 10.25
CA GLY A 1 -9.63 -23.14 9.21
C GLY A 1 -8.30 -22.49 8.89
N ILE A 2 -7.40 -22.35 9.87
CA ILE A 2 -6.01 -21.96 9.57
C ILE A 2 -5.30 -23.17 8.93
N LEU A 3 -4.40 -22.92 7.99
CA LEU A 3 -3.63 -23.93 7.29
C LEU A 3 -2.20 -23.97 7.85
N LYS A 4 -1.73 -25.18 8.16
CA LYS A 4 -0.39 -25.47 8.70
C LYS A 4 -0.10 -24.80 10.06
N ALA A 5 0.19 -23.50 10.09
CA ALA A 5 0.61 -22.78 11.29
C ALA A 5 0.37 -21.26 11.16
N SER A 6 0.31 -20.57 12.29
CA SER A 6 0.57 -19.13 12.37
C SER A 6 2.08 -18.90 12.40
N ILE A 7 2.58 -18.04 11.52
CA ILE A 7 4.02 -17.80 11.33
C ILE A 7 4.35 -16.38 11.80
N ALA A 8 5.47 -16.25 12.49
CA ALA A 8 6.06 -14.96 12.83
C ALA A 8 7.44 -14.85 12.16
N LEU A 9 7.66 -13.77 11.42
CA LEU A 9 8.91 -13.47 10.74
C LEU A 9 9.95 -12.89 11.71
N PRO A 10 11.24 -12.82 11.32
CA PRO A 10 12.31 -12.36 12.22
C PRO A 10 12.16 -10.93 12.76
N ASP A 11 11.37 -10.08 12.11
CA ASP A 11 11.06 -8.70 12.50
C ASP A 11 9.77 -8.57 13.33
N THR A 12 9.25 -9.70 13.82
CA THR A 12 7.97 -9.74 14.51
C THR A 12 7.94 -8.91 15.79
N HIS A 13 6.83 -8.22 16.00
CA HIS A 13 6.53 -7.48 17.21
C HIS A 13 5.02 -7.32 17.37
N GLN A 14 4.60 -6.82 18.53
CA GLN A 14 3.18 -6.66 18.87
C GLN A 14 2.44 -5.78 17.85
N GLY A 15 1.31 -6.28 17.35
CA GLY A 15 0.36 -5.56 16.49
C GLY A 15 -1.05 -5.57 17.08
N TYR A 16 -2.05 -5.26 16.26
CA TYR A 16 -3.47 -5.30 16.65
C TYR A 16 -4.06 -6.68 16.34
N GLY A 17 -4.22 -7.50 17.37
CA GLY A 17 -4.62 -8.91 17.24
C GLY A 17 -3.52 -9.80 16.64
N PHE A 18 -3.17 -9.58 15.37
CA PHE A 18 -2.05 -10.25 14.73
C PHE A 18 -0.73 -9.49 15.00
N PRO A 19 0.42 -10.19 15.12
CA PRO A 19 1.70 -9.51 15.19
C PRO A 19 2.06 -8.88 13.84
N ILE A 20 2.74 -7.73 13.88
CA ILE A 20 3.45 -7.23 12.70
C ILE A 20 4.57 -8.25 12.37
N GLY A 21 4.82 -8.48 11.08
CA GLY A 21 5.65 -9.60 10.62
C GLY A 21 4.95 -10.97 10.75
N GLY A 22 3.63 -11.00 10.93
CA GLY A 22 2.83 -12.23 10.99
C GLY A 22 2.36 -12.71 9.62
N VAL A 23 2.27 -14.03 9.45
CA VAL A 23 1.64 -14.67 8.29
C VAL A 23 0.70 -15.78 8.75
N ALA A 24 -0.53 -15.80 8.24
CA ALA A 24 -1.47 -16.89 8.46
C ALA A 24 -2.30 -17.14 7.20
N ALA A 25 -2.29 -18.37 6.71
CA ALA A 25 -3.14 -18.79 5.60
C ALA A 25 -4.40 -19.46 6.14
N PHE A 26 -5.55 -19.14 5.55
CA PHE A 26 -6.84 -19.73 5.91
C PHE A 26 -7.49 -20.40 4.71
N ASP A 27 -8.18 -21.51 4.97
CA ASP A 27 -8.96 -22.26 3.99
C ASP A 27 -10.11 -21.40 3.41
N LEU A 28 -10.33 -21.41 2.09
CA LEU A 28 -11.36 -20.55 1.48
C LEU A 28 -12.80 -20.98 1.79
N ASP A 29 -13.02 -22.24 2.20
CA ASP A 29 -14.35 -22.75 2.51
C ASP A 29 -14.70 -22.60 4.00
N LYS A 30 -13.72 -22.86 4.87
CA LYS A 30 -13.90 -22.96 6.34
C LYS A 30 -13.09 -21.91 7.12
N GLY A 31 -12.44 -20.99 6.41
CA GLY A 31 -11.57 -19.97 6.97
C GLY A 31 -12.27 -18.65 7.27
N ILE A 32 -11.44 -17.72 7.71
CA ILE A 32 -11.83 -16.39 8.18
C ILE A 32 -11.02 -15.34 7.44
N ILE A 33 -11.53 -14.12 7.46
CA ILE A 33 -10.81 -12.91 7.08
C ILE A 33 -10.84 -11.95 8.27
N SER A 34 -9.68 -11.40 8.63
CA SER A 34 -9.52 -10.52 9.79
C SER A 34 -8.80 -9.25 9.38
N PRO A 35 -9.39 -8.05 9.58
CA PRO A 35 -8.69 -6.81 9.30
C PRO A 35 -7.42 -6.61 10.12
N GLY A 36 -7.37 -7.13 11.36
CA GLY A 36 -6.16 -7.09 12.18
C GLY A 36 -4.99 -7.87 11.58
N GLY A 37 -5.28 -8.95 10.84
CA GLY A 37 -4.26 -9.73 10.12
C GLY A 37 -3.74 -9.10 8.84
N VAL A 38 -4.45 -8.09 8.30
CA VAL A 38 -4.00 -7.30 7.15
C VAL A 38 -3.32 -6.01 7.61
N GLY A 39 -3.82 -5.41 8.70
CA GLY A 39 -3.35 -4.15 9.26
C GLY A 39 -4.17 -2.94 8.81
N TYR A 40 -4.02 -1.83 9.55
CA TYR A 40 -4.78 -0.60 9.29
C TYR A 40 -4.35 0.10 7.99
N ASP A 41 -3.05 0.24 7.74
CA ASP A 41 -2.57 0.85 6.49
C ASP A 41 -2.51 -0.21 5.38
N ILE A 42 -3.69 -0.55 4.85
CA ILE A 42 -3.87 -1.56 3.82
C ILE A 42 -2.95 -1.25 2.63
N ASN A 43 -2.17 -2.25 2.19
CA ASN A 43 -1.16 -2.12 1.14
C ASN A 43 -0.12 -1.00 1.41
N CYS A 44 0.27 -0.81 2.68
CA CYS A 44 1.54 -0.18 3.01
C CYS A 44 2.68 -1.05 2.52
N SER A 45 3.38 -0.56 1.50
CA SER A 45 4.34 -1.35 0.74
C SER A 45 5.38 -0.46 0.08
N VAL A 46 6.39 -1.10 -0.50
CA VAL A 46 7.56 -0.45 -1.07
C VAL A 46 7.52 -0.52 -2.59
N ARG A 47 7.95 0.57 -3.25
CA ARG A 47 8.31 0.57 -4.66
C ARG A 47 9.75 1.03 -4.82
N LEU A 48 10.52 0.30 -5.64
CA LEU A 48 11.89 0.65 -5.97
C LEU A 48 11.99 1.10 -7.43
N LEU A 49 12.49 2.32 -7.65
CA LEU A 49 12.79 2.86 -8.97
C LEU A 49 14.31 2.79 -9.19
N LYS A 50 14.73 2.27 -10.34
CA LYS A 50 16.12 2.30 -10.77
C LYS A 50 16.37 3.46 -11.72
N THR A 51 17.57 4.03 -11.66
CA THR A 51 18.01 5.08 -12.57
C THR A 51 19.23 4.62 -13.37
N ASN A 52 19.63 5.40 -14.37
CA ASN A 52 20.93 5.22 -15.03
C ASN A 52 22.04 6.05 -14.36
N LEU A 53 21.73 6.71 -13.24
CA LEU A 53 22.68 7.53 -12.49
C LEU A 53 23.52 6.67 -11.55
N THR A 54 24.69 7.19 -11.20
CA THR A 54 25.61 6.61 -10.23
C THR A 54 25.74 7.52 -9.01
N LYS A 55 26.30 6.98 -7.92
CA LYS A 55 26.64 7.72 -6.70
C LYS A 55 27.39 9.03 -7.00
N LYS A 56 28.29 9.03 -7.99
CA LYS A 56 29.05 10.23 -8.37
C LYS A 56 28.17 11.35 -8.94
N ASP A 57 27.12 11.00 -9.66
CA ASP A 57 26.20 11.95 -10.29
C ASP A 57 25.35 12.68 -9.25
N ILE A 58 24.93 11.96 -8.20
CA ILE A 58 24.04 12.50 -7.17
C ILE A 58 24.79 13.27 -6.07
N LEU A 59 26.00 12.86 -5.69
CA LEU A 59 26.72 13.47 -4.56
C LEU A 59 26.94 14.98 -4.71
N LYS A 60 27.17 15.47 -5.93
CA LYS A 60 27.34 16.91 -6.18
C LYS A 60 26.02 17.70 -6.12
N ASN A 61 24.88 17.04 -6.29
CA ASN A 61 23.56 17.67 -6.42
C ASN A 61 22.57 17.20 -5.34
N GLN A 62 23.01 16.43 -4.34
CA GLN A 62 22.15 15.76 -3.36
C GLN A 62 21.16 16.72 -2.72
N LYS A 63 21.63 17.88 -2.24
CA LYS A 63 20.77 18.90 -1.62
C LYS A 63 19.69 19.40 -2.58
N LYS A 64 20.05 19.71 -3.83
CA LYS A 64 19.10 20.19 -4.84
C LYS A 64 18.04 19.15 -5.18
N VAL A 65 18.45 17.88 -5.30
CA VAL A 65 17.51 16.77 -5.61
C VAL A 65 16.56 16.54 -4.45
N VAL A 66 17.06 16.46 -3.21
CA VAL A 66 16.21 16.27 -2.02
C VAL A 66 15.24 17.44 -1.85
N GLU A 67 15.69 18.69 -2.04
CA GLU A 67 14.83 19.87 -1.97
C GLU A 67 13.77 19.88 -3.09
N ALA A 68 14.12 19.45 -4.30
CA ALA A 68 13.18 19.33 -5.40
C ALA A 68 12.10 18.28 -5.10
N LEU A 69 12.51 17.08 -4.68
CA LEU A 69 11.60 16.00 -4.29
C LEU A 69 10.68 16.43 -3.13
N TYR A 70 11.22 17.07 -2.10
CA TYR A 70 10.44 17.54 -0.95
C TYR A 70 9.40 18.61 -1.34
N ARG A 71 9.72 19.50 -2.29
CA ARG A 71 8.76 20.50 -2.80
C ARG A 71 7.68 19.88 -3.67
N LYS A 72 8.02 18.81 -4.41
CA LYS A 72 7.13 18.17 -5.37
C LYS A 72 6.18 17.19 -4.70
N ILE A 73 6.66 16.42 -3.72
CA ILE A 73 5.96 15.27 -3.14
C ILE A 73 5.50 15.61 -1.72
N PRO A 74 4.19 15.81 -1.48
CA PRO A 74 3.69 16.17 -0.17
C PRO A 74 3.88 15.05 0.86
N SER A 75 4.42 15.41 2.02
CA SER A 75 4.58 14.55 3.20
C SER A 75 4.06 15.22 4.47
N GLY A 76 3.73 14.43 5.49
CA GLY A 76 3.20 14.89 6.77
C GLY A 76 1.74 14.49 7.03
N LEU A 77 1.33 14.58 8.30
CA LEU A 77 -0.05 14.29 8.72
C LEU A 77 -1.02 15.35 8.17
N GLY A 78 -2.11 14.88 7.56
CA GLY A 78 -3.19 15.75 7.07
C GLY A 78 -2.84 16.62 5.86
N ARG A 79 -1.63 16.50 5.29
CA ARG A 79 -1.27 17.27 4.10
C ARG A 79 -2.06 16.78 2.89
N GLY A 80 -2.73 17.74 2.22
CA GLY A 80 -3.44 17.51 0.98
C GLY A 80 -2.51 17.38 -0.22
N SER A 81 -2.96 16.68 -1.24
CA SER A 81 -2.29 16.54 -2.52
C SER A 81 -2.57 17.73 -3.43
N LYS A 82 -1.63 18.04 -4.33
CA LYS A 82 -1.89 18.93 -5.48
C LYS A 82 -2.74 18.23 -6.55
N PHE A 83 -2.79 16.90 -6.52
CA PHE A 83 -3.64 16.10 -7.37
C PHE A 83 -5.07 16.12 -6.82
N GLN A 84 -5.92 16.93 -7.44
CA GLN A 84 -7.32 17.08 -7.07
C GLN A 84 -8.19 16.22 -7.99
N ILE A 85 -9.07 15.43 -7.39
CA ILE A 85 -9.98 14.54 -8.11
C ILE A 85 -11.39 14.62 -7.53
N THR A 86 -12.37 14.30 -8.37
CA THR A 86 -13.75 14.17 -7.90
C THR A 86 -13.95 12.84 -7.18
N LYS A 87 -15.05 12.70 -6.45
CA LYS A 87 -15.45 11.40 -5.87
C LYS A 87 -15.64 10.33 -6.94
N GLY A 88 -16.20 10.70 -8.10
CA GLY A 88 -16.37 9.77 -9.23
C GLY A 88 -15.04 9.28 -9.80
N ASP A 89 -14.04 10.17 -9.88
CA ASP A 89 -12.68 9.78 -10.27
C ASP A 89 -12.02 8.87 -9.22
N LEU A 90 -12.22 9.15 -7.93
CA LEU A 90 -11.71 8.30 -6.87
C LEU A 90 -12.30 6.89 -6.94
N ASN A 91 -13.61 6.74 -7.21
CA ASN A 91 -14.20 5.41 -7.38
C ASN A 91 -13.52 4.63 -8.52
N LYS A 92 -13.21 5.29 -9.64
CA LYS A 92 -12.44 4.68 -10.74
C LYS A 92 -11.01 4.33 -10.34
N VAL A 93 -10.38 5.10 -9.44
CA VAL A 93 -9.08 4.74 -8.86
C VAL A 93 -9.20 3.48 -7.99
N LEU A 94 -10.25 3.39 -7.16
CA LEU A 94 -10.49 2.24 -6.29
C LEU A 94 -10.72 0.95 -7.08
N GLU A 95 -11.36 1.06 -8.24
CA GLU A 95 -11.72 -0.08 -9.11
C GLU A 95 -10.76 -0.27 -10.29
N GLY A 96 -9.76 0.60 -10.46
CA GLY A 96 -8.83 0.55 -11.60
C GLY A 96 -7.35 0.65 -11.23
N GLY A 97 -7.03 0.91 -9.96
CA GLY A 97 -5.67 0.91 -9.41
C GLY A 97 -4.67 1.76 -10.20
N THR A 98 -3.46 1.23 -10.40
CA THR A 98 -2.39 1.92 -11.14
C THR A 98 -2.76 2.17 -12.60
N LYS A 99 -3.49 1.25 -13.26
CA LYS A 99 -3.81 1.36 -14.70
C LYS A 99 -4.60 2.63 -15.00
N TYR A 100 -5.63 2.94 -14.19
CA TYR A 100 -6.40 4.17 -14.33
C TYR A 100 -5.54 5.44 -14.20
N ILE A 101 -4.57 5.44 -13.28
CA ILE A 101 -3.65 6.56 -13.09
C ILE A 101 -2.71 6.75 -14.29
N VAL A 102 -2.20 5.65 -14.86
CA VAL A 102 -1.36 5.70 -16.07
C VAL A 102 -2.15 6.21 -17.28
N GLU A 103 -3.42 5.79 -17.45
CA GLU A 103 -4.30 6.30 -18.50
C GLU A 103 -4.59 7.80 -18.37
N LYS A 104 -4.49 8.36 -17.17
CA LYS A 104 -4.57 9.80 -16.90
C LYS A 104 -3.26 10.56 -17.12
N GLY A 105 -2.21 9.89 -17.60
CA GLY A 105 -0.92 10.48 -17.94
C GLY A 105 0.13 10.42 -16.82
N TYR A 106 -0.15 9.77 -15.70
CA TYR A 106 0.75 9.71 -14.55
C TYR A 106 1.62 8.45 -14.58
N GLY A 107 2.49 8.37 -15.59
CA GLY A 107 3.46 7.29 -15.76
C GLY A 107 3.31 6.59 -17.11
N VAL A 108 3.84 5.37 -17.19
CA VAL A 108 3.89 4.58 -18.43
C VAL A 108 3.39 3.15 -18.19
N LYS A 109 3.08 2.44 -19.28
CA LYS A 109 2.56 1.07 -19.25
C LYS A 109 3.45 0.13 -18.44
N GLU A 110 4.76 0.27 -18.59
CA GLU A 110 5.75 -0.57 -17.95
C GLU A 110 5.70 -0.44 -16.41
N ASP A 111 5.19 0.67 -15.87
CA ASP A 111 5.15 0.88 -14.42
C ASP A 111 4.25 -0.14 -13.72
N TYR A 112 3.06 -0.40 -14.29
CA TYR A 112 2.15 -1.38 -13.70
C TYR A 112 2.58 -2.81 -13.99
N LEU A 113 3.21 -3.09 -15.13
CA LEU A 113 3.74 -4.44 -15.43
C LEU A 113 4.83 -4.90 -14.45
N HIS A 114 5.48 -3.96 -13.74
CA HIS A 114 6.48 -4.24 -12.70
C HIS A 114 5.96 -3.95 -11.29
N THR A 115 4.64 -4.00 -11.10
CA THR A 115 3.98 -3.87 -9.79
C THR A 115 3.26 -5.18 -9.49
N GLU A 116 3.29 -5.61 -8.23
CA GLU A 116 2.49 -6.74 -7.74
C GLU A 116 1.01 -6.57 -8.15
N GLU A 117 0.37 -7.66 -8.58
CA GLU A 117 -0.99 -7.67 -9.15
C GLU A 117 -1.20 -6.68 -10.31
N GLU A 118 -0.13 -6.33 -11.03
CA GLU A 118 -0.13 -5.24 -12.01
C GLU A 118 -0.70 -3.92 -11.46
N GLY A 119 -0.51 -3.67 -10.16
CA GLY A 119 -1.04 -2.51 -9.44
C GLY A 119 -2.56 -2.50 -9.29
N PHE A 120 -3.21 -3.66 -9.37
CA PHE A 120 -4.66 -3.81 -9.29
C PHE A 120 -5.09 -5.15 -8.68
N ILE A 121 -5.71 -5.11 -7.50
CA ILE A 121 -6.39 -6.27 -6.91
C ILE A 121 -7.81 -6.34 -7.48
N ASP A 122 -8.15 -7.49 -8.06
CA ASP A 122 -9.48 -7.79 -8.60
C ASP A 122 -10.56 -7.90 -7.51
N GLY A 123 -11.82 -7.67 -7.89
CA GLY A 123 -12.97 -7.74 -6.98
C GLY A 123 -13.11 -6.53 -6.05
N ALA A 124 -12.39 -5.44 -6.31
CA ALA A 124 -12.60 -4.16 -5.63
C ALA A 124 -14.01 -3.61 -5.93
N ASP A 125 -14.68 -3.08 -4.89
CA ASP A 125 -15.99 -2.44 -5.01
C ASP A 125 -16.00 -1.15 -4.19
N ALA A 126 -16.08 -0.01 -4.87
CA ALA A 126 -16.08 1.29 -4.21
C ALA A 126 -17.31 1.51 -3.32
N ASN A 127 -18.42 0.79 -3.55
CA ASN A 127 -19.63 0.90 -2.73
C ASN A 127 -19.45 0.32 -1.32
N ASN A 128 -18.48 -0.59 -1.16
CA ASN A 128 -18.13 -1.17 0.14
C ASN A 128 -17.13 -0.32 0.93
N VAL A 129 -16.69 0.82 0.37
CA VAL A 129 -15.86 1.82 1.04
C VAL A 129 -16.73 2.94 1.58
N SER A 130 -16.64 3.24 2.88
CA SER A 130 -17.51 4.22 3.52
C SER A 130 -17.26 5.66 3.05
N GLU A 131 -18.29 6.51 3.12
CA GLU A 131 -18.14 7.95 2.87
C GLU A 131 -17.04 8.60 3.73
N ARG A 132 -16.84 8.08 4.94
CA ARG A 132 -15.78 8.57 5.84
C ARG A 132 -14.41 8.20 5.30
N ALA A 133 -14.22 6.98 4.80
CA ALA A 133 -12.97 6.54 4.19
C ALA A 133 -12.66 7.34 2.91
N ILE A 134 -13.68 7.55 2.07
CA ILE A 134 -13.60 8.40 0.88
C ILE A 134 -13.17 9.84 1.24
N LYS A 135 -13.83 10.48 2.21
CA LYS A 135 -13.47 11.84 2.65
C LYS A 135 -12.04 11.94 3.19
N ARG A 136 -11.57 10.90 3.89
CA ARG A 136 -10.19 10.85 4.41
C ARG A 136 -9.16 10.63 3.30
N GLY A 137 -9.50 9.85 2.27
CA GLY A 137 -8.58 9.47 1.20
C GLY A 137 -8.49 10.46 0.04
N ILE A 138 -9.60 11.08 -0.36
CA ILE A 138 -9.71 11.81 -1.63
C ILE A 138 -8.67 12.93 -1.78
N GLY A 139 -8.38 13.65 -0.70
CA GLY A 139 -7.37 14.70 -0.69
C GLY A 139 -5.93 14.22 -0.49
N GLN A 140 -5.69 12.91 -0.32
CA GLN A 140 -4.39 12.34 0.08
C GLN A 140 -3.69 11.53 -1.02
N LEU A 141 -4.32 11.35 -2.18
CA LEU A 141 -3.73 10.59 -3.29
C LEU A 141 -2.52 11.34 -3.90
N GLY A 142 -1.39 10.68 -4.03
CA GLY A 142 -0.09 11.27 -4.39
C GLY A 142 0.74 11.76 -3.19
N THR A 143 0.38 11.42 -1.95
CA THR A 143 1.12 11.86 -0.75
C THR A 143 1.84 10.71 -0.04
N LEU A 144 2.98 10.99 0.58
CA LEU A 144 3.71 9.99 1.38
C LEU A 144 2.98 9.70 2.70
N GLY A 145 2.65 10.77 3.42
CA GLY A 145 2.16 10.67 4.79
C GLY A 145 3.21 10.83 5.87
N ALA A 146 3.02 10.08 6.96
CA ALA A 146 3.83 10.13 8.17
C ALA A 146 4.04 8.71 8.71
N GLY A 147 4.64 8.56 9.88
CA GLY A 147 5.03 7.27 10.43
C GLY A 147 6.32 6.78 9.78
N ASN A 148 6.39 5.50 9.41
CA ASN A 148 7.52 4.90 8.72
C ASN A 148 7.55 5.18 7.21
N HIS A 149 6.67 6.05 6.70
CA HIS A 149 6.60 6.39 5.28
C HIS A 149 7.68 7.38 4.87
N PHE A 150 8.34 7.10 3.76
CA PHE A 150 9.44 7.90 3.27
C PHE A 150 9.59 7.81 1.75
N LEU A 151 10.38 8.73 1.23
CA LEU A 151 11.02 8.62 -0.06
C LEU A 151 12.51 8.81 0.13
N GLU A 152 13.29 7.83 -0.30
CA GLU A 152 14.74 7.84 -0.13
C GLU A 152 15.45 7.74 -1.47
N VAL A 153 16.46 8.57 -1.67
CA VAL A 153 17.42 8.44 -2.75
C VAL A 153 18.60 7.64 -2.21
N GLN A 154 18.79 6.45 -2.76
CA GLN A 154 19.75 5.45 -2.31
C GLN A 154 20.78 5.18 -3.40
N TYR A 155 21.84 4.45 -3.06
CA TYR A 155 22.71 3.84 -4.06
C TYR A 155 23.02 2.39 -3.66
N VAL A 156 23.22 1.53 -4.65
CA VAL A 156 23.56 0.12 -4.45
C VAL A 156 25.02 0.01 -4.04
N ASP A 157 25.30 -0.17 -2.75
CA ASP A 157 26.67 -0.25 -2.24
C ASP A 157 27.32 -1.62 -2.50
N GLU A 158 26.53 -2.68 -2.38
CA GLU A 158 26.99 -4.07 -2.51
C GLU A 158 26.02 -4.92 -3.34
N ILE A 159 26.58 -5.89 -4.08
CA ILE A 159 25.84 -6.90 -4.85
C ILE A 159 26.22 -8.27 -4.31
N PHE A 160 25.26 -8.97 -3.68
CA PHE A 160 25.45 -10.31 -3.15
C PHE A 160 25.28 -11.40 -4.22
N ASP A 161 24.27 -11.26 -5.08
CA ASP A 161 24.00 -12.16 -6.20
C ASP A 161 24.06 -11.39 -7.53
N LYS A 162 25.07 -11.68 -8.34
CA LYS A 162 25.32 -10.98 -9.60
C LYS A 162 24.32 -11.34 -10.70
N GLU A 163 23.85 -12.58 -10.72
CA GLU A 163 22.93 -13.05 -11.76
C GLU A 163 21.53 -12.48 -11.53
N ILE A 164 21.05 -12.50 -10.28
CA ILE A 164 19.76 -11.88 -9.92
C ILE A 164 19.82 -10.36 -10.06
N ALA A 165 20.91 -9.70 -9.64
CA ALA A 165 21.07 -8.27 -9.83
C ALA A 165 21.01 -7.88 -11.31
N LYS A 166 21.59 -8.69 -12.20
CA LYS A 166 21.52 -8.48 -13.65
C LYS A 166 20.07 -8.57 -14.17
N VAL A 167 19.28 -9.54 -13.70
CA VAL A 167 17.86 -9.68 -14.04
C VAL A 167 17.06 -8.44 -13.57
N PHE A 168 17.31 -7.95 -12.35
CA PHE A 168 16.65 -6.74 -11.83
C PHE A 168 17.21 -5.44 -12.43
N GLY A 169 18.30 -5.51 -13.21
CA GLY A 169 18.96 -4.34 -13.79
C GLY A 169 19.65 -3.45 -12.75
N LEU A 170 20.13 -4.06 -11.65
CA LEU A 170 20.86 -3.42 -10.57
C LEU A 170 22.38 -3.55 -10.75
N LYS A 171 23.12 -2.48 -10.46
CA LYS A 171 24.60 -2.44 -10.53
C LYS A 171 25.15 -1.71 -9.30
N LYS A 172 26.38 -2.07 -8.89
CA LYS A 172 27.10 -1.32 -7.84
C LYS A 172 27.20 0.17 -8.20
N ASP A 173 27.08 1.02 -7.19
CA ASP A 173 26.99 2.48 -7.23
C ASP A 173 25.78 3.05 -7.98
N GLN A 174 24.87 2.23 -8.51
CA GLN A 174 23.67 2.74 -9.19
C GLN A 174 22.74 3.41 -8.19
N VAL A 175 22.22 4.59 -8.56
CA VAL A 175 21.24 5.30 -7.77
C VAL A 175 19.86 4.70 -7.97
N THR A 176 19.18 4.46 -6.86
CA THR A 176 17.79 3.99 -6.80
C THR A 176 16.96 4.96 -5.97
N ILE A 177 15.65 4.89 -6.13
CA ILE A 177 14.71 5.68 -5.33
C ILE A 177 13.69 4.72 -4.74
N MET A 178 13.62 4.68 -3.41
CA MET A 178 12.67 3.85 -2.67
C MET A 178 11.52 4.71 -2.19
N ILE A 179 10.30 4.27 -2.50
CA ILE A 179 9.05 4.90 -2.06
C ILE A 179 8.36 3.94 -1.10
N HIS A 180 8.14 4.37 0.14
CA HIS A 180 7.40 3.59 1.14
C HIS A 180 6.18 4.38 1.59
N CYS A 181 5.00 3.89 1.20
CA CYS A 181 3.71 4.42 1.64
C CYS A 181 2.56 3.44 1.35
N GLY A 182 1.43 3.68 1.99
CA GLY A 182 0.22 2.86 1.82
C GLY A 182 -1.01 3.60 1.31
N SER A 183 -2.16 3.13 1.77
CA SER A 183 -3.49 3.60 1.38
C SER A 183 -3.95 4.85 2.13
N ARG A 184 -3.05 5.43 2.95
CA ARG A 184 -3.26 6.69 3.67
C ARG A 184 -4.45 6.57 4.62
N GLY A 185 -5.19 7.66 4.81
CA GLY A 185 -6.36 7.66 5.68
C GLY A 185 -7.51 6.77 5.19
N LEU A 186 -7.51 6.37 3.92
CA LEU A 186 -8.58 5.56 3.34
C LEU A 186 -8.55 4.12 3.88
N GLY A 187 -7.44 3.40 3.72
CA GLY A 187 -7.36 2.02 4.20
C GLY A 187 -7.45 1.91 5.72
N HIS A 188 -6.87 2.87 6.45
CA HIS A 188 -7.05 2.94 7.91
C HIS A 188 -8.52 3.01 8.27
N GLN A 189 -9.31 3.83 7.57
CA GLN A 189 -10.74 3.94 7.85
C GLN A 189 -11.49 2.68 7.43
N VAL A 190 -11.14 2.05 6.30
CA VAL A 190 -11.69 0.75 5.89
C VAL A 190 -11.46 -0.30 6.98
N ALA A 191 -10.23 -0.45 7.48
CA ALA A 191 -9.92 -1.38 8.56
C ALA A 191 -10.75 -1.08 9.82
N SER A 192 -10.80 0.19 10.26
CA SER A 192 -11.62 0.61 11.40
C SER A 192 -13.10 0.27 11.23
N ASP A 193 -13.66 0.52 10.03
CA ASP A 193 -15.08 0.31 9.75
C ASP A 193 -15.43 -1.18 9.79
N TYR A 194 -14.60 -2.04 9.19
CA TYR A 194 -14.87 -3.47 9.14
C TYR A 194 -14.56 -4.20 10.45
N ILE A 195 -13.58 -3.74 11.23
CA ILE A 195 -13.39 -4.17 12.62
C ILE A 195 -14.71 -3.94 13.36
N LYS A 196 -15.20 -2.70 13.40
CA LYS A 196 -16.43 -2.35 14.10
C LYS A 196 -17.66 -3.16 13.63
N LYS A 197 -17.85 -3.29 12.31
CA LYS A 197 -18.96 -4.10 11.76
C LYS A 197 -18.87 -5.57 12.18
N MET A 198 -17.67 -6.14 12.22
CA MET A 198 -17.47 -7.52 12.63
C MET A 198 -17.68 -7.69 14.15
N GLU A 199 -17.24 -6.72 14.96
CA GLU A 199 -17.50 -6.68 16.41
C GLU A 199 -19.01 -6.68 16.69
N GLU A 200 -19.76 -5.78 16.03
CA GLU A 200 -21.22 -5.66 16.19
C GLU A 200 -21.96 -6.94 15.78
N LYS A 201 -21.48 -7.64 14.74
CA LYS A 201 -22.14 -8.82 14.19
C LYS A 201 -21.80 -10.13 14.90
N TYR A 202 -20.52 -10.35 15.21
CA TYR A 202 -20.02 -11.64 15.69
C TYR A 202 -19.64 -11.62 17.17
N GLY A 203 -19.38 -10.44 17.74
CA GLY A 203 -18.91 -10.29 19.11
C GLY A 203 -17.57 -10.98 19.38
N PHE A 204 -17.20 -11.05 20.66
CA PHE A 204 -15.86 -11.51 21.09
C PHE A 204 -15.86 -12.88 21.77
N LYS A 205 -17.02 -13.50 21.97
CA LYS A 205 -17.20 -14.66 22.88
C LYS A 205 -16.26 -15.83 22.60
N ASN A 206 -15.93 -16.07 21.32
CA ASN A 206 -15.11 -17.19 20.89
C ASN A 206 -13.69 -16.78 20.47
N LEU A 207 -13.25 -15.58 20.85
CA LEU A 207 -11.93 -15.06 20.51
C LEU A 207 -11.04 -15.08 21.75
N PRO A 208 -9.76 -15.49 21.61
CA PRO A 208 -8.80 -15.41 22.71
C PRO A 208 -8.38 -13.97 23.01
N ASP A 209 -8.55 -13.06 22.04
CA ASP A 209 -8.34 -11.62 22.19
C ASP A 209 -9.40 -10.88 21.36
N ARG A 210 -9.91 -9.75 21.87
CA ARG A 210 -10.90 -8.94 21.15
C ARG A 210 -10.38 -8.40 19.81
N GLU A 211 -9.08 -8.15 19.70
CA GLU A 211 -8.42 -7.57 18.53
C GLU A 211 -8.25 -8.60 17.39
N LEU A 212 -8.49 -9.89 17.68
CA LEU A 212 -8.56 -10.97 16.68
C LEU A 212 -9.94 -11.07 16.01
N ILE A 213 -10.72 -9.99 16.02
CA ILE A 213 -12.04 -9.95 15.40
C ILE A 213 -11.96 -10.32 13.91
N ASN A 214 -12.92 -11.13 13.46
CA ASN A 214 -12.91 -11.69 12.13
C ASN A 214 -14.32 -12.07 11.67
N ALA A 215 -14.43 -12.38 10.38
CA ALA A 215 -15.64 -12.93 9.78
C ALA A 215 -15.30 -14.21 8.99
N PRO A 216 -16.21 -15.18 8.84
CA PRO A 216 -16.06 -16.24 7.85
C PRO A 216 -15.88 -15.63 6.46
N ILE A 217 -14.89 -16.11 5.70
CA ILE A 217 -14.50 -15.48 4.41
C ILE A 217 -15.65 -15.44 3.40
N LYS A 218 -16.50 -16.49 3.38
CA LYS A 218 -17.68 -16.58 2.50
C LYS A 218 -18.91 -15.82 3.01
N SER A 219 -18.88 -15.30 4.23
CA SER A 219 -19.99 -14.50 4.75
C SER A 219 -20.13 -13.19 3.96
N GLN A 220 -21.32 -12.61 3.96
CA GLN A 220 -21.56 -11.31 3.33
C GLN A 220 -20.54 -10.25 3.80
N LEU A 221 -20.30 -10.16 5.11
CA LEU A 221 -19.37 -9.19 5.68
C LEU A 221 -17.90 -9.49 5.35
N GLY A 222 -17.53 -10.77 5.20
CA GLY A 222 -16.21 -11.16 4.73
C GLY A 222 -15.94 -10.74 3.29
N LYS A 223 -16.93 -10.93 2.40
CA LYS A 223 -16.86 -10.50 0.99
C LYS A 223 -16.82 -8.98 0.85
N GLU A 224 -17.68 -8.28 1.60
CA GLU A 224 -17.67 -6.82 1.66
C GLU A 224 -16.31 -6.29 2.13
N TYR A 225 -15.76 -6.83 3.22
CA TYR A 225 -14.42 -6.43 3.69
C TYR A 225 -13.35 -6.69 2.62
N PHE A 226 -13.35 -7.87 2.00
CA PHE A 226 -12.37 -8.20 0.96
C PHE A 226 -12.43 -7.20 -0.20
N SER A 227 -13.62 -6.90 -0.72
CA SER A 227 -13.78 -5.92 -1.81
C SER A 227 -13.35 -4.49 -1.41
N ALA A 228 -13.61 -4.08 -0.16
CA ALA A 228 -13.17 -2.78 0.35
C ALA A 228 -11.65 -2.73 0.61
N MET A 229 -11.05 -3.85 1.03
CA MET A 229 -9.61 -4.02 1.18
C MET A 229 -8.90 -4.00 -0.18
N ALA A 230 -9.47 -4.66 -1.20
CA ALA A 230 -9.00 -4.58 -2.58
C ALA A 230 -9.06 -3.14 -3.11
N ALA A 231 -10.18 -2.43 -2.90
CA ALA A 231 -10.31 -1.01 -3.22
C ALA A 231 -9.26 -0.13 -2.52
N ALA A 232 -9.02 -0.33 -1.22
CA ALA A 232 -7.98 0.38 -0.49
C ALA A 232 -6.56 0.04 -0.99
N SER A 233 -6.33 -1.20 -1.41
CA SER A 233 -5.06 -1.62 -1.99
C SER A 233 -4.81 -0.95 -3.33
N ASN A 234 -5.85 -0.84 -4.16
CA ASN A 234 -5.82 -0.13 -5.45
C ASN A 234 -5.56 1.38 -5.26
N PHE A 235 -6.13 1.99 -4.22
CA PHE A 235 -5.77 3.35 -3.81
C PHE A 235 -4.28 3.47 -3.50
N ALA A 236 -3.70 2.53 -2.74
CA ALA A 236 -2.27 2.57 -2.38
C ALA A 236 -1.36 2.38 -3.59
N PHE A 237 -1.73 1.53 -4.54
CA PHE A 237 -1.02 1.35 -5.81
C PHE A 237 -1.07 2.62 -6.66
N ALA A 238 -2.24 3.22 -6.81
CA ALA A 238 -2.43 4.51 -7.47
C ALA A 238 -1.64 5.64 -6.79
N ASN A 239 -1.61 5.68 -5.46
CA ASN A 239 -0.85 6.65 -4.68
C ASN A 239 0.65 6.59 -5.03
N LYS A 240 1.24 5.39 -4.98
CA LYS A 240 2.65 5.16 -5.34
C LYS A 240 2.92 5.49 -6.81
N GLN A 241 1.96 5.28 -7.70
CA GLN A 241 2.09 5.61 -9.12
C GLN A 241 2.19 7.13 -9.35
N ILE A 242 1.34 7.92 -8.72
CA ILE A 242 1.41 9.39 -8.83
C ILE A 242 2.75 9.89 -8.28
N ILE A 243 3.18 9.36 -7.14
CA ILE A 243 4.50 9.69 -6.56
C ILE A 243 5.62 9.32 -7.54
N THR A 244 5.54 8.15 -8.18
CA THR A 244 6.51 7.70 -9.19
C THR A 244 6.61 8.69 -10.36
N HIS A 245 5.47 9.19 -10.84
CA HIS A 245 5.45 10.21 -11.89
C HIS A 245 6.14 11.50 -11.42
N TRP A 246 5.82 12.00 -10.23
CA TRP A 246 6.43 13.21 -9.68
C TRP A 246 7.89 13.07 -9.28
N VAL A 247 8.38 11.86 -9.03
CA VAL A 247 9.82 11.60 -8.87
C VAL A 247 10.58 11.80 -10.17
N ARG A 248 9.93 11.55 -11.32
CA ARG A 248 10.55 11.66 -12.65
C ARG A 248 10.57 13.10 -13.17
N GLU A 249 9.59 13.91 -12.79
CA GLU A 249 9.51 15.36 -13.09
C GLU A 249 10.54 16.19 -12.32
#